data_AF-A0A7S2BFN5-F1
#
_entry.id   AF-A0A7S2BFN5-F1
#
_cell.length_a   1.000
_cell.length_b   1.000
_cell.length_c   1.000
_cell.angle_alpha   90.00
_cell.angle_beta   90.00
_cell.angle_gamma   90.00
#
_symmetry.space_group_name_H-M   'P 1'
#
loop_
_entity.id
_entity.type
_entity.pdbx_description
1 polymer ?
#
loop_
_entity_poly.entity_id
_entity_poly.type
_entity_poly.pdbx_seq_one_letter_code
_entity_poly.pdbx_strand_id
1 'polypeptide(L)'
;RSYAVTQLTQQPGAHGSLDKASMKLPFDDLADMLIGGNMFIKHGRRGKPQARWLWLSTDRQSLLWRRNGDLKVRGALPLKQFTWVQLGFNGKFGEDADAAFFCLVGPDRRLNLQIDAGNSWGLCLRARDGWARAFAHLLGAINSGPS
;
A
#
# COMPACT_ATOMS: atom_id res chain seq x y z
N ARG A 1 -26.72 -12.25 7.07
CA ARG A 1 -25.74 -13.29 7.47
C ARG A 1 -24.37 -12.63 7.41
N SER A 2 -23.74 -12.46 8.56
CA SER A 2 -22.47 -11.72 8.74
C SER A 2 -21.28 -12.55 8.26
N TYR A 3 -20.37 -11.97 7.48
CA TYR A 3 -19.08 -12.60 7.18
C TYR A 3 -17.94 -11.72 7.68
N ALA A 4 -17.06 -12.37 8.44
CA ALA A 4 -15.92 -11.80 9.11
C ALA A 4 -14.86 -11.33 8.11
N VAL A 5 -14.41 -10.09 8.28
CA VAL A 5 -13.18 -9.56 7.69
C VAL A 5 -12.02 -10.00 8.59
N THR A 6 -11.27 -11.02 8.16
CA THR A 6 -10.07 -11.54 8.85
C THR A 6 -8.86 -11.04 8.08
N GLN A 7 -8.24 -9.92 8.47
CA GLN A 7 -7.28 -9.66 9.56
C GLN A 7 -5.85 -9.57 9.01
N LEU A 8 -5.23 -8.42 9.32
CA LEU A 8 -3.80 -8.16 9.21
C LEU A 8 -3.04 -9.20 10.04
N THR A 9 -2.40 -10.17 9.39
CA THR A 9 -1.54 -11.13 10.07
C THR A 9 -0.27 -10.42 10.54
N GLN A 10 -0.22 -10.06 11.82
CA GLN A 10 1.02 -9.68 12.50
C GLN A 10 1.87 -10.94 12.72
N GLN A 11 3.17 -10.86 12.44
CA GLN A 11 4.11 -11.81 13.03
C GLN A 11 4.17 -11.60 14.55
N PRO A 12 4.36 -12.68 15.34
CA PRO A 12 4.38 -12.58 16.78
C PRO A 12 5.72 -12.02 17.25
N GLY A 13 5.73 -10.74 17.64
CA GLY A 13 6.89 -10.12 18.25
C GLY A 13 6.71 -8.62 18.46
N ALA A 14 6.57 -8.23 19.73
CA ALA A 14 6.68 -6.87 20.28
C ALA A 14 5.48 -5.91 20.14
N HIS A 15 4.69 -5.90 21.23
CA HIS A 15 4.04 -4.77 21.90
C HIS A 15 3.74 -3.48 21.11
N GLY A 16 2.44 -3.32 20.82
CA GLY A 16 1.82 -2.04 20.49
C GLY A 16 0.32 -2.25 20.30
N SER A 17 -0.43 -2.25 21.40
CA SER A 17 -1.91 -2.27 21.35
C SER A 17 -2.40 -1.03 20.62
N LEU A 18 -2.74 -1.18 19.34
CA LEU A 18 -3.50 -0.18 18.61
C LEU A 18 -4.95 -0.26 19.08
N ASP A 19 -5.35 0.71 19.88
CA ASP A 19 -6.70 0.86 20.39
C ASP A 19 -7.76 0.68 19.29
N LYS A 20 -8.81 -0.06 19.66
CA LYS A 20 -10.00 -0.37 18.84
C LYS A 20 -10.84 0.87 18.45
N ALA A 21 -10.33 2.07 18.67
CA ALA A 21 -10.90 3.35 18.25
C ALA A 21 -10.29 3.89 16.94
N SER A 22 -9.52 3.09 16.19
CA SER A 22 -9.07 3.46 14.84
C SER A 22 -10.28 3.71 13.94
N MET A 23 -10.58 4.99 13.70
CA MET A 23 -11.55 5.50 12.74
C MET A 23 -11.67 4.58 11.51
N LYS A 24 -12.85 3.96 11.34
CA LYS A 24 -13.26 3.44 10.04
C LYS A 24 -13.44 4.66 9.14
N LEU A 25 -12.40 5.04 8.41
CA LEU A 25 -12.56 5.99 7.33
C LEU A 25 -13.58 5.40 6.35
N PRO A 26 -14.63 6.15 5.96
CA PRO A 26 -15.50 5.80 4.84
C PRO A 26 -14.68 5.33 3.64
N PHE A 27 -15.23 4.39 2.86
CA PHE A 27 -14.55 3.84 1.68
C PHE A 27 -14.17 4.93 0.67
N ASP A 28 -15.01 5.97 0.54
CA ASP A 28 -14.75 7.09 -0.35
C ASP A 28 -13.56 7.93 0.12
N ASP A 29 -13.40 8.18 1.42
CA ASP A 29 -12.23 8.89 1.97
C ASP A 29 -10.92 8.12 1.71
N LEU A 30 -10.98 6.78 1.77
CA LEU A 30 -9.83 5.92 1.45
C LEU A 30 -9.52 5.93 -0.05
N ALA A 31 -10.54 5.91 -0.91
CA ALA A 31 -10.38 5.97 -2.35
C ALA A 31 -9.82 7.33 -2.79
N ASP A 32 -10.31 8.43 -2.21
CA ASP A 32 -9.85 9.78 -2.49
C ASP A 32 -8.39 9.97 -2.09
N MET A 33 -7.97 9.39 -0.96
CA MET A 33 -6.56 9.34 -0.57
C MET A 33 -5.71 8.62 -1.63
N LEU A 34 -6.16 7.46 -2.13
CA LEU A 34 -5.43 6.72 -3.15
C LEU A 34 -5.38 7.47 -4.50
N ILE A 35 -6.47 8.16 -4.88
CA ILE A 35 -6.57 8.98 -6.10
C ILE A 35 -5.65 10.20 -6.01
N GLY A 36 -5.55 10.83 -4.83
CA GLY A 36 -4.64 11.95 -4.58
C GLY A 36 -3.17 11.56 -4.80
N GLY A 37 -2.82 10.31 -4.50
CA GLY A 37 -1.49 9.79 -4.73
C GLY A 37 -0.49 10.13 -3.63
N ASN A 38 0.68 9.52 -3.71
CA ASN A 38 1.81 9.84 -2.84
C ASN A 38 3.15 9.48 -3.49
N MET A 39 4.23 9.98 -2.90
CA MET A 39 5.59 9.58 -3.25
C MET A 39 5.95 8.27 -2.54
N PHE A 40 6.45 7.33 -3.33
CA PHE A 40 6.94 6.04 -2.87
C PHE A 40 8.37 5.80 -3.31
N ILE A 41 9.15 5.19 -2.43
CA ILE A 41 10.48 4.71 -2.76
C ILE A 41 10.37 3.27 -3.25
N LYS A 42 10.64 3.06 -4.54
CA LYS A 42 10.74 1.73 -5.14
C LYS A 42 12.19 1.25 -5.08
N HIS A 43 12.40 0.12 -4.41
CA HIS A 43 13.67 -0.59 -4.40
C HIS A 43 13.70 -1.57 -5.59
N GLY A 44 14.38 -1.19 -6.66
CA GLY A 44 14.46 -2.00 -7.89
C GLY A 44 15.51 -3.14 -7.80
N ARG A 45 15.57 -3.98 -8.84
CA ARG A 45 16.52 -5.12 -8.97
C ARG A 45 18.02 -4.76 -8.82
N ARG A 46 18.37 -3.47 -8.89
CA ARG A 46 19.76 -2.96 -8.80
C ARG A 46 20.07 -2.28 -7.46
N GLY A 47 19.19 -2.40 -6.46
CA GLY A 47 19.42 -1.88 -5.10
C GLY A 47 19.38 -0.36 -4.93
N LYS A 48 19.20 0.43 -6.00
CA LYS A 48 19.07 1.89 -5.90
C LYS A 48 17.61 2.29 -5.61
N PRO A 49 17.33 3.01 -4.51
CA PRO A 49 16.00 3.53 -4.22
C PRO A 49 15.58 4.54 -5.30
N GLN A 50 14.36 4.42 -5.80
CA GLN A 50 13.82 5.31 -6.83
C GLN A 50 12.47 5.86 -6.39
N ALA A 51 12.43 7.17 -6.15
CA ALA A 51 11.19 7.89 -5.86
C ALA A 51 10.25 7.87 -7.08
N ARG A 52 9.00 7.47 -6.84
CA ARG A 52 7.94 7.38 -7.84
C ARG A 52 6.67 7.96 -7.23
N TRP A 53 6.01 8.82 -7.97
CA TRP A 53 4.66 9.25 -7.61
C TRP A 53 3.69 8.18 -8.10
N LEU A 54 2.90 7.62 -7.18
CA LEU A 54 1.89 6.59 -7.45
C LEU A 54 0.52 7.08 -7.02
N TRP A 55 -0.51 6.77 -7.81
CA TRP A 55 -1.88 7.14 -7.51
C TRP A 55 -2.87 6.20 -8.20
N LEU A 56 -4.07 6.10 -7.66
CA LEU A 56 -5.15 5.32 -8.23
C LEU A 56 -5.80 6.05 -9.41
N SER A 57 -6.11 5.34 -10.48
CA SER A 57 -6.92 5.87 -11.57
C SER A 57 -8.34 6.19 -11.09
N THR A 58 -9.01 7.15 -11.75
CA THR A 58 -10.36 7.59 -11.35
C THR A 58 -11.42 6.49 -11.49
N ASP A 59 -11.23 5.54 -12.40
CA ASP A 59 -12.05 4.33 -12.54
C ASP A 59 -11.76 3.26 -11.47
N ARG A 60 -10.81 3.52 -10.57
CA ARG A 60 -10.35 2.65 -9.48
C ARG A 60 -9.83 1.29 -9.96
N GLN A 61 -9.45 1.15 -11.24
CA GLN A 61 -9.00 -0.11 -11.83
C GLN A 61 -7.48 -0.29 -11.86
N SER A 62 -6.72 0.80 -11.82
CA SER A 62 -5.29 0.78 -12.06
C SER A 62 -4.51 1.68 -11.12
N LEU A 63 -3.34 1.20 -10.69
CA LEU A 63 -2.35 2.03 -10.02
C LEU A 63 -1.44 2.66 -11.08
N LEU A 64 -1.55 3.97 -11.23
CA LEU A 64 -0.76 4.78 -12.14
C LEU A 64 0.54 5.22 -11.47
N TRP A 65 1.59 5.43 -12.26
CA TRP A 65 2.85 5.93 -11.74
C TRP A 65 3.62 6.81 -12.72
N ARG A 66 4.47 7.69 -12.17
CA ARG A 66 5.46 8.50 -12.91
C ARG A 66 6.76 8.65 -12.11
N ARG A 67 7.82 9.12 -12.77
CA ARG A 67 9.07 9.45 -12.08
C ARG A 67 8.88 10.74 -11.30
N ASN A 68 9.63 10.91 -10.21
CA ASN A 68 9.69 12.22 -9.56
C ASN A 68 10.18 13.29 -10.55
N GLY A 69 9.52 14.44 -10.58
CA GLY A 69 9.77 15.53 -11.53
C GLY A 69 9.14 15.36 -12.92
N ASP A 70 8.64 14.17 -13.28
CA ASP A 70 7.90 13.99 -14.53
C ASP A 70 6.43 14.38 -14.35
N LEU A 71 5.84 15.04 -15.35
CA LEU A 71 4.38 15.30 -15.37
C LEU A 71 3.59 14.17 -16.02
N LYS A 72 4.19 13.48 -17.01
CA LYS A 72 3.52 12.44 -17.80
C LYS A 72 3.48 11.11 -17.06
N VAL A 73 2.35 10.41 -17.18
CA VAL A 73 2.20 9.02 -16.72
C VAL A 73 3.21 8.13 -17.44
N ARG A 74 3.91 7.27 -16.69
CA ARG A 74 4.91 6.34 -17.22
C ARG A 74 4.39 4.92 -17.34
N GLY A 75 3.39 4.55 -16.53
CA GLY A 75 2.74 3.26 -16.67
C GLY A 75 1.53 3.11 -15.76
N ALA A 76 0.82 2.01 -15.98
CA ALA A 76 -0.35 1.60 -15.23
C ALA A 76 -0.18 0.14 -14.79
N LEU A 77 -0.64 -0.17 -13.59
CA LEU A 77 -0.65 -1.50 -13.01
C LEU A 77 -2.10 -1.87 -12.69
N PRO A 78 -2.72 -2.79 -13.45
CA PRO A 78 -4.09 -3.23 -13.18
C PRO A 78 -4.21 -3.80 -11.77
N LEU A 79 -5.16 -3.34 -10.97
CA LEU A 79 -5.31 -3.79 -9.59
C LEU A 79 -5.79 -5.23 -9.48
N LYS A 80 -6.53 -5.72 -10.49
CA LYS A 80 -6.95 -7.13 -10.59
C LYS A 80 -5.80 -8.15 -10.54
N GLN A 81 -4.56 -7.71 -10.76
CA GLN A 81 -3.38 -8.58 -10.66
C GLN A 81 -2.94 -8.82 -9.20
N PHE A 82 -3.52 -8.10 -8.23
CA PHE A 82 -3.20 -8.21 -6.81
C PHE A 82 -4.42 -8.72 -6.04
N THR A 83 -4.16 -9.54 -5.02
CA THR A 83 -5.18 -10.22 -4.23
C THR A 83 -5.25 -9.70 -2.80
N TRP A 84 -4.11 -9.36 -2.19
CA TRP A 84 -4.07 -8.89 -0.80
C TRP A 84 -2.87 -7.98 -0.52
N VAL A 85 -2.83 -7.40 0.69
CA VAL A 85 -1.78 -6.50 1.15
C VAL A 85 -1.00 -7.14 2.29
N GLN A 86 0.32 -7.22 2.14
CA GLN A 86 1.24 -7.65 3.18
C GLN A 86 1.90 -6.44 3.84
N LEU A 87 1.92 -6.38 5.17
CA LEU A 87 2.79 -5.43 5.88
C LEU A 87 4.23 -5.94 5.92
N GLY A 88 5.16 -4.99 5.90
CA GLY A 88 6.58 -5.28 5.91
C GLY A 88 7.16 -5.48 4.52
N PHE A 89 8.46 -5.75 4.50
CA PHE A 89 9.19 -6.17 3.32
C PHE A 89 9.63 -7.64 3.50
N ASN A 90 9.72 -8.38 2.39
CA ASN A 90 10.16 -9.78 2.42
C ASN A 90 11.24 -10.00 1.35
N GLY A 91 12.40 -9.40 1.59
CA GLY A 91 13.58 -9.47 0.74
C GLY A 91 14.85 -9.09 1.48
N LYS A 92 16.02 -9.29 0.84
CA LYS A 92 17.35 -9.17 1.47
C LYS A 92 17.83 -7.73 1.80
N PHE A 93 16.94 -6.76 1.95
CA PHE A 93 17.36 -5.37 2.25
C PHE A 93 17.20 -5.14 3.77
N GLY A 94 18.26 -4.66 4.42
CA GLY A 94 18.49 -4.75 5.86
C GLY A 94 17.41 -4.18 6.78
N GLU A 95 17.48 -4.59 8.04
CA GLU A 95 16.45 -4.65 9.09
C GLU A 95 15.68 -3.33 9.38
N ASP A 96 16.20 -2.16 8.99
CA ASP A 96 15.48 -0.88 9.12
C ASP A 96 14.53 -0.58 7.93
N ALA A 97 14.63 -1.35 6.85
CA ALA A 97 13.76 -1.26 5.68
C ALA A 97 12.53 -2.18 5.76
N ASP A 98 12.25 -2.82 6.90
CA ASP A 98 11.08 -3.71 6.99
C ASP A 98 9.84 -2.97 7.47
N ALA A 99 9.94 -2.15 8.51
CA ALA A 99 8.75 -1.57 9.13
C ALA A 99 8.12 -0.44 8.31
N ALA A 100 8.83 0.30 7.45
CA ALA A 100 8.22 1.36 6.64
C ALA A 100 7.49 0.86 5.36
N PHE A 101 7.45 -0.46 5.14
CA PHE A 101 7.04 -1.05 3.87
C PHE A 101 5.70 -1.78 3.97
N PHE A 102 5.04 -1.87 2.83
CA PHE A 102 3.99 -2.84 2.57
C PHE A 102 4.11 -3.35 1.12
N CYS A 103 3.42 -4.44 0.82
CA CYS A 103 3.47 -5.08 -0.47
C CYS A 103 2.05 -5.37 -0.98
N LEU A 104 1.79 -5.02 -2.24
CA LEU A 104 0.64 -5.57 -2.96
C LEU A 104 1.05 -6.92 -3.54
N VAL A 105 0.34 -7.98 -3.14
CA VAL A 105 0.68 -9.35 -3.49
C VAL A 105 -0.38 -9.90 -4.43
N GLY A 106 0.07 -10.48 -5.54
CA GLY A 106 -0.71 -11.24 -6.49
C GLY A 106 -0.05 -12.58 -6.82
N PRO A 107 -0.68 -13.41 -7.66
CA PRO A 107 -0.16 -14.73 -8.02
C PRO A 107 1.21 -14.64 -8.73
N ASP A 108 1.32 -13.76 -9.72
CA ASP A 108 2.52 -13.65 -10.56
C ASP A 108 3.35 -12.40 -10.27
N ARG A 109 2.92 -11.58 -9.30
CA ARG A 109 3.52 -10.27 -9.07
C ARG A 109 3.47 -9.83 -7.61
N ARG A 110 4.53 -9.14 -7.22
CA ARG A 110 4.62 -8.38 -5.98
C ARG A 110 5.03 -6.95 -6.27
N LEU A 111 4.43 -5.99 -5.56
CA LEU A 111 4.80 -4.59 -5.60
C LEU A 111 5.13 -4.12 -4.20
N ASN A 112 6.42 -4.07 -3.88
CA ASN A 112 6.91 -3.52 -2.62
C ASN A 112 6.87 -1.99 -2.68
N LEU A 113 6.29 -1.37 -1.66
CA LEU A 113 6.06 0.04 -1.54
C LEU A 113 6.55 0.54 -0.19
N GLN A 114 7.42 1.56 -0.21
CA GLN A 114 7.81 2.33 0.95
C GLN A 114 7.32 3.75 0.74
N ILE A 115 6.67 4.34 1.73
CA ILE A 115 6.22 5.74 1.64
C ILE A 115 7.40 6.67 1.93
N ASP A 116 7.54 7.69 1.11
CA ASP A 116 8.44 8.82 1.38
C ASP A 116 7.67 9.90 2.15
N ALA A 117 7.63 9.79 3.48
CA ALA A 117 7.03 10.82 4.36
C ALA A 117 8.11 11.70 5.04
N GLY A 118 9.30 11.77 4.45
CA GLY A 118 10.45 12.47 5.01
C GLY A 118 11.10 11.75 6.21
N ASN A 119 11.88 12.49 7.00
CA ASN A 119 12.75 11.93 8.04
C ASN A 119 12.03 11.53 9.35
N SER A 120 10.70 11.56 9.40
CA SER A 120 9.95 11.21 10.61
C SER A 120 9.41 9.78 10.53
N TRP A 121 10.10 8.86 11.19
CA TRP A 121 9.74 7.44 11.23
C TRP A 121 8.28 7.19 11.65
N GLY A 122 7.80 7.88 12.68
CA GLY A 122 6.42 7.76 13.15
C GLY A 122 5.37 8.21 12.12
N LEU A 123 5.69 9.21 11.29
CA LEU A 123 4.82 9.64 10.18
C LEU A 123 4.85 8.61 9.05
N CYS A 124 6.01 8.04 8.73
CA CYS A 124 6.13 6.97 7.74
C CYS A 124 5.27 5.76 8.11
N LEU A 125 5.28 5.32 9.36
CA LEU A 125 4.48 4.17 9.82
C LEU A 125 2.98 4.42 9.75
N ARG A 126 2.50 5.59 10.21
CA ARG A 126 1.08 5.94 10.12
C ARG A 126 0.62 6.06 8.68
N ALA A 127 1.43 6.70 7.83
CA ALA A 127 1.14 6.78 6.41
C ALA A 127 1.10 5.37 5.78
N ARG A 128 2.08 4.51 6.09
CA ARG A 128 2.13 3.12 5.61
C ARG A 128 0.84 2.39 5.94
N ASP A 129 0.39 2.47 7.19
CA ASP A 129 -0.82 1.79 7.64
C ASP A 129 -2.07 2.33 6.96
N GLY A 130 -2.17 3.64 6.77
CA GLY A 130 -3.27 4.26 6.03
C GLY A 130 -3.36 3.72 4.59
N TRP A 131 -2.24 3.75 3.87
CA TRP A 131 -2.15 3.25 2.50
C TRP A 131 -2.39 1.75 2.40
N ALA A 132 -1.80 0.95 3.29
CA ALA A 132 -1.98 -0.50 3.32
C ALA A 132 -3.45 -0.88 3.57
N ARG A 133 -4.12 -0.20 4.52
CA ARG A 133 -5.56 -0.39 4.78
C ARG A 133 -6.40 0.01 3.58
N ALA A 134 -6.14 1.17 2.98
CA ALA A 134 -6.88 1.62 1.81
C ALA A 134 -6.78 0.62 0.64
N PHE A 135 -5.59 0.12 0.35
CA PHE A 135 -5.41 -0.94 -0.66
C PHE A 135 -6.09 -2.25 -0.26
N ALA A 136 -6.03 -2.67 1.00
CA ALA A 136 -6.68 -3.90 1.45
C ALA A 136 -8.20 -3.83 1.25
N HIS A 137 -8.81 -2.68 1.58
CA HIS A 137 -10.23 -2.43 1.32
C HIS A 137 -10.56 -2.44 -0.18
N LEU A 138 -9.76 -1.75 -0.99
CA LEU A 138 -9.96 -1.68 -2.44
C LEU A 138 -9.83 -3.06 -3.12
N LEU A 139 -8.81 -3.83 -2.78
CA LEU A 139 -8.62 -5.18 -3.31
C LEU A 139 -9.74 -6.12 -2.84
N GLY A 140 -10.19 -5.99 -1.59
CA GLY A 140 -11.37 -6.71 -1.11
C GLY A 140 -12.62 -6.42 -1.93
N ALA A 141 -12.87 -5.14 -2.25
CA ALA A 141 -14.01 -4.74 -3.07
C ALA A 141 -13.91 -5.27 -4.52
N ILE A 142 -12.73 -5.18 -5.14
CA ILE A 142 -12.48 -5.69 -6.50
C ILE A 142 -12.68 -7.21 -6.56
N ASN A 143 -12.17 -7.94 -5.57
CA ASN A 143 -12.18 -9.41 -5.57
C ASN A 143 -13.51 -10.01 -5.12
N SER A 144 -14.39 -9.23 -4.49
CA SER A 144 -15.73 -9.70 -4.08
C SER A 144 -16.75 -9.67 -5.22
N GLY A 145 -16.43 -9.02 -6.36
CA GLY A 145 -17.33 -8.85 -7.50
C GLY A 145 -18.53 -7.93 -7.21
N PRO A 146 -19.27 -7.47 -8.25
CA PRO A 146 -20.59 -6.92 -8.04
C PRO A 146 -21.50 -8.02 -7.47
N SER A 147 -22.16 -7.73 -6.35
CA SER A 147 -23.17 -8.60 -5.76
C SER A 147 -24.38 -8.78 -6.66
#